data_AF-A0ABD1UMT4-F1
#
_entry.id   AF-A0ABD1UMT4-F1
#
_cell.length_a   1.000
_cell.length_b   1.000
_cell.length_c   1.000
_cell.angle_alpha   90.00
_cell.angle_beta   90.00
_cell.angle_gamma   90.00
#
_symmetry.space_group_name_H-M   'P 1'
#
loop_
_entity.id
_entity.type
_entity.pdbx_description
1 polymer ?
#
loop_
_entity_poly.entity_id
_entity_poly.type
_entity_poly.pdbx_seq_one_letter_code
_entity_poly.pdbx_strand_id
1 'polypeptide(L)'
;MGSSFQGLNRTGKMVYRNLLKAVMKHIGKEEHKYHFTDFIKQEFRKNVNSENPQKLKLAHDYTTYLNSVHHHKDLLFSYNIAVDRSEEMKRVLGKSAASVGLRLPDVYQS
;
A
#
# COMPACT_ATOMS: atom_id res chain seq x y z
N MET A 1 -5.26 -9.68 24.42
CA MET A 1 -4.29 -9.91 25.51
C MET A 1 -3.22 -10.88 25.06
N GLY A 2 -1.97 -10.69 25.49
CA GLY A 2 -0.99 -11.77 25.68
C GLY A 2 -0.17 -12.26 24.47
N SER A 3 0.99 -11.65 24.22
CA SER A 3 2.20 -12.35 23.78
C SER A 3 3.36 -11.37 23.89
N SER A 4 3.84 -11.16 25.10
CA SER A 4 4.99 -10.31 25.37
C SER A 4 6.23 -10.94 24.73
N PHE A 5 6.72 -10.33 23.64
CA PHE A 5 8.03 -10.65 23.04
C PHE A 5 9.15 -10.16 23.98
N GLN A 6 9.23 -10.71 25.19
CA GLN A 6 10.12 -10.21 26.25
C GLN A 6 11.60 -10.38 25.88
N GLY A 7 11.98 -11.43 25.16
CA GLY A 7 13.38 -11.72 24.77
C GLY A 7 13.94 -10.92 23.58
N LEU A 8 13.10 -10.22 22.82
CA LEU A 8 13.57 -9.50 21.62
C LEU A 8 14.20 -8.16 22.00
N ASN A 9 15.39 -7.85 21.47
CA ASN A 9 16.07 -6.57 21.68
C ASN A 9 15.21 -5.38 21.19
N ARG A 10 15.52 -4.16 21.65
CA ARG A 10 14.71 -2.95 21.34
C ARG A 10 14.54 -2.73 19.84
N THR A 11 15.61 -2.96 19.07
CA THR A 11 15.64 -2.83 17.61
C THR A 11 14.74 -3.86 16.93
N GLY A 12 14.81 -5.12 17.33
CA GLY A 12 13.97 -6.20 16.80
C GLY A 12 12.49 -5.97 17.08
N LYS A 13 12.15 -5.43 18.26
CA LYS A 13 10.76 -5.04 18.59
C LYS A 13 10.26 -3.93 17.67
N MET A 14 11.12 -2.98 17.31
CA MET A 14 10.79 -1.91 16.38
C MET A 14 10.59 -2.46 14.96
N VAL A 15 11.52 -3.26 14.45
CA VAL A 15 11.43 -3.87 13.11
C VAL A 15 10.16 -4.72 12.98
N TYR A 16 9.87 -5.56 13.97
CA TYR A 16 8.64 -6.36 14.03
C TYR A 16 7.37 -5.51 13.91
N ARG A 17 7.28 -4.44 14.73
CA ARG A 17 6.13 -3.53 14.73
C ARG A 17 5.98 -2.81 13.40
N ASN A 18 7.09 -2.32 12.84
CA ASN A 18 7.10 -1.59 11.57
C ASN A 18 6.66 -2.50 10.41
N LEU A 19 7.20 -3.72 10.36
CA LEU A 19 6.83 -4.71 9.34
C LEU A 19 5.35 -5.09 9.43
N LEU A 20 4.85 -5.43 10.62
CA LEU A 20 3.44 -5.75 10.80
C LEU A 20 2.53 -4.59 10.39
N LYS A 21 2.89 -3.36 10.79
CA LYS A 21 2.12 -2.17 10.43
C LYS A 21 2.10 -1.94 8.91
N ALA A 22 3.24 -2.10 8.24
CA ALA A 22 3.34 -1.94 6.79
C ALA A 22 2.51 -2.99 6.04
N VAL A 23 2.62 -4.27 6.45
CA VAL A 23 1.84 -5.37 5.86
C VAL A 23 0.34 -5.18 6.07
N MET A 24 -0.08 -4.83 7.29
CA MET A 24 -1.49 -4.56 7.57
C MET A 24 -2.05 -3.35 6.80
N LYS A 25 -1.21 -2.35 6.55
CA LYS A 25 -1.61 -1.14 5.80
C LYS A 25 -1.77 -1.44 4.31
N HIS A 26 -0.83 -2.18 3.73
CA HIS A 26 -0.65 -2.24 2.28
C HIS A 26 -1.20 -3.52 1.63
N ILE A 27 -1.16 -4.65 2.34
CA ILE A 27 -1.65 -5.93 1.82
C ILE A 27 -3.15 -6.11 2.15
N GLY A 28 -3.59 -5.58 3.30
CA GLY A 28 -4.99 -5.53 3.72
C GLY A 28 -5.29 -6.39 4.95
N LYS A 29 -6.48 -6.19 5.51
CA LYS A 29 -6.98 -6.87 6.73
C LYS A 29 -8.05 -7.93 6.42
N GLU A 30 -8.21 -8.28 5.16
CA GLU A 30 -9.24 -9.25 4.74
C GLU A 30 -8.94 -10.63 5.33
N GLU A 31 -9.98 -11.42 5.60
CA GLU A 31 -9.85 -12.70 6.31
C GLU A 31 -8.85 -13.66 5.64
N HIS A 32 -8.81 -13.65 4.31
CA HIS A 32 -7.92 -14.49 3.53
C HIS A 32 -6.44 -14.03 3.57
N LYS A 33 -6.13 -12.84 4.09
CA LYS A 33 -4.77 -12.26 4.15
C LYS A 33 -4.12 -12.32 5.53
N TYR A 34 -4.81 -12.87 6.53
CA TYR A 34 -4.25 -13.03 7.89
C TYR A 34 -2.99 -13.90 7.94
N HIS A 35 -2.85 -14.84 7.00
CA HIS A 35 -1.69 -15.74 6.91
C HIS A 35 -0.35 -14.99 6.83
N PHE A 36 -0.29 -13.81 6.20
CA PHE A 36 0.93 -13.00 6.16
C PHE A 36 1.30 -12.48 7.55
N THR A 37 0.32 -11.92 8.28
CA THR A 37 0.57 -11.40 9.63
C THR A 37 0.88 -12.50 10.63
N ASP A 38 0.26 -13.66 10.48
CA ASP A 38 0.53 -14.82 11.33
C ASP A 38 1.88 -15.46 11.02
N PHE A 39 2.27 -15.53 9.75
CA PHE A 39 3.61 -15.94 9.37
C PHE A 39 4.68 -15.05 10.01
N ILE A 40 4.51 -13.72 9.95
CA ILE A 40 5.43 -12.76 10.58
C ILE A 40 5.48 -12.98 12.09
N LYS A 41 4.34 -13.14 12.77
CA LYS A 41 4.31 -13.44 14.21
C LYS A 41 5.07 -14.74 14.53
N GLN A 42 4.86 -15.80 13.75
CA GLN A 42 5.51 -17.09 13.95
C GLN A 42 7.02 -17.01 13.72
N GLU A 43 7.48 -16.38 12.64
CA GLU A 43 8.91 -16.23 12.36
C GLU A 43 9.61 -15.40 13.43
N PHE A 44 9.03 -14.29 13.87
CA PHE A 44 9.63 -13.50 14.95
C PHE A 44 9.62 -14.23 16.29
N ARG A 45 8.63 -15.11 16.56
CA ARG A 45 8.59 -15.98 17.75
C ARG A 45 9.66 -17.07 17.72
N LYS A 46 9.87 -17.74 16.57
CA LYS A 46 10.90 -18.77 16.40
C LYS A 46 12.32 -18.19 16.58
N ASN A 47 12.53 -16.96 16.16
CA ASN A 47 13.84 -16.31 16.15
C ASN A 47 14.08 -15.37 17.36
N VAL A 48 13.26 -15.43 18.44
CA VAL A 48 13.39 -14.51 19.61
C VAL A 48 14.77 -14.59 20.27
N ASN A 49 15.33 -15.79 20.35
CA ASN A 49 16.62 -16.05 20.99
C ASN A 49 17.77 -16.15 19.98
N SER A 50 17.49 -16.06 18.68
CA SER A 50 18.54 -16.12 17.66
C SER A 50 19.08 -14.71 17.41
N GLU A 51 20.32 -14.46 17.77
CA GLU A 51 21.06 -13.27 17.39
C GLU A 51 21.51 -13.35 15.93
N ASN A 52 20.57 -13.55 14.99
CA ASN A 52 20.92 -13.52 13.57
C ASN A 52 20.63 -12.12 13.00
N PRO A 53 21.64 -11.21 12.97
CA PRO A 53 21.45 -9.83 12.53
C PRO A 53 21.00 -9.74 11.07
N GLN A 54 21.31 -10.73 10.24
CA GLN A 54 20.96 -10.74 8.82
C GLN A 54 19.44 -10.86 8.62
N LYS A 55 18.75 -11.69 9.42
CA LYS A 55 17.29 -11.83 9.32
C LYS A 55 16.55 -10.56 9.75
N LEU A 56 17.06 -9.90 10.80
CA LEU A 56 16.51 -8.60 11.24
C LEU A 56 16.71 -7.52 10.18
N LYS A 57 17.90 -7.47 9.55
CA LYS A 57 18.17 -6.58 8.42
C LYS A 57 17.22 -6.85 7.26
N LEU A 58 17.02 -8.12 6.90
CA LEU A 58 16.11 -8.51 5.82
C LEU A 58 14.67 -8.05 6.09
N ALA A 59 14.17 -8.23 7.31
CA ALA A 59 12.83 -7.76 7.69
C ALA A 59 12.70 -6.23 7.61
N HIS A 60 13.76 -5.51 8.00
CA HIS A 60 13.82 -4.05 7.86
C HIS A 60 13.83 -3.62 6.38
N ASP A 61 14.69 -4.22 5.57
CA ASP A 61 14.84 -3.91 4.15
C ASP A 61 13.54 -4.20 3.38
N TYR A 62 12.87 -5.30 3.71
CA TYR A 62 11.56 -5.63 3.14
C TYR A 62 10.48 -4.61 3.54
N THR A 63 10.51 -4.12 4.79
CA THR A 63 9.58 -3.06 5.24
C THR A 63 9.78 -1.78 4.44
N THR A 64 11.05 -1.40 4.20
CA THR A 64 11.40 -0.23 3.38
C THR A 64 10.91 -0.43 1.95
N TYR A 65 11.21 -1.58 1.33
CA TYR A 65 10.78 -1.91 -0.02
C TYR A 65 9.25 -1.83 -0.18
N LEU A 66 8.49 -2.45 0.72
CA LEU A 66 7.03 -2.45 0.68
C LEU A 66 6.47 -1.01 0.75
N ASN A 67 7.00 -0.19 1.67
CA ASN A 67 6.56 1.20 1.77
C ASN A 67 6.92 2.02 0.52
N SER A 68 8.11 1.84 -0.04
CA SER A 68 8.53 2.55 -1.24
C SER A 68 7.66 2.20 -2.45
N VAL A 69 7.39 0.92 -2.68
CA VAL A 69 6.53 0.47 -3.79
C VAL A 69 5.14 1.11 -3.70
N HIS A 70 4.53 1.07 -2.52
CA HIS A 70 3.22 1.68 -2.33
C HIS A 70 3.25 3.21 -2.42
N HIS A 71 4.32 3.86 -1.94
CA HIS A 71 4.49 5.29 -2.11
C HIS A 71 4.61 5.69 -3.58
N HIS A 72 5.38 4.94 -4.39
CA HIS A 72 5.47 5.17 -5.84
C HIS A 72 4.15 4.93 -6.55
N LYS A 73 3.38 3.91 -6.13
CA LYS A 73 2.02 3.69 -6.62
C LYS A 73 1.11 4.90 -6.35
N ASP A 74 1.11 5.40 -5.11
CA ASP A 74 0.30 6.57 -4.74
C ASP A 74 0.73 7.81 -5.52
N LEU A 75 2.03 7.98 -5.74
CA LEU A 75 2.59 9.06 -6.55
C LEU A 75 2.13 8.98 -8.01
N LEU A 76 2.19 7.80 -8.65
CA LEU A 76 1.69 7.61 -10.02
C LEU A 76 0.20 7.93 -10.16
N PHE A 77 -0.60 7.58 -9.15
CA PHE A 77 -2.01 7.94 -9.11
C PHE A 77 -2.24 9.43 -8.89
N SER A 78 -1.40 10.11 -8.10
CA SER A 78 -1.48 11.55 -7.91
C SER A 78 -1.24 12.36 -9.19
N TYR A 79 -0.47 11.81 -10.14
CA TYR A 79 -0.28 12.41 -11.47
C TYR A 79 -1.43 12.12 -12.45
N ASN A 80 -2.52 11.49 -11.99
CA ASN A 80 -3.68 11.09 -12.80
C ASN A 80 -3.31 10.22 -14.02
N ILE A 81 -2.19 9.48 -13.97
CA ILE A 81 -1.72 8.66 -15.09
C ILE A 81 -2.64 7.44 -15.32
N ALA A 82 -3.46 7.07 -14.33
CA ALA A 82 -4.37 5.92 -14.38
C ALA A 82 -5.87 6.27 -14.38
N VAL A 83 -6.23 7.55 -14.47
CA VAL A 83 -7.64 7.98 -14.59
C VAL A 83 -7.95 8.18 -16.07
N ASP A 84 -8.87 7.39 -16.62
CA ASP A 84 -9.39 7.64 -17.95
C ASP A 84 -10.13 9.00 -17.95
N ARG A 85 -9.50 10.00 -18.57
CA ARG A 85 -10.02 11.37 -18.67
C ARG A 85 -10.99 11.54 -19.84
N SER A 86 -11.30 10.47 -20.60
CA SER A 86 -12.25 10.52 -21.71
C SER A 86 -13.58 11.16 -21.31
N GLU A 87 -14.16 10.71 -20.19
CA GLU A 87 -15.44 11.20 -19.68
C GLU A 87 -15.37 12.62 -19.09
N GLU A 88 -14.28 12.95 -18.40
CA GLU A 88 -14.06 14.32 -17.91
C GLU A 88 -13.92 15.31 -19.08
N MET A 89 -13.17 14.90 -20.12
CA MET A 89 -12.96 15.69 -21.32
C MET A 89 -14.25 15.86 -22.13
N LYS A 90 -15.07 14.80 -22.29
CA LYS A 90 -16.43 14.91 -22.85
C LYS A 90 -17.27 15.93 -22.09
N ARG A 91 -17.23 15.89 -20.75
CA ARG A 91 -17.99 16.82 -19.89
C ARG A 91 -17.54 18.28 -20.07
N VAL A 92 -16.24 18.53 -20.15
CA VAL A 92 -15.71 19.88 -20.42
C VAL A 92 -16.10 20.33 -21.82
N LEU A 93 -15.96 19.48 -22.83
CA LEU A 93 -16.34 19.80 -24.21
C LEU A 93 -17.82 20.18 -24.34
N GLY A 94 -18.70 19.46 -23.64
CA GLY A 94 -20.13 19.77 -23.60
C GLY A 94 -20.46 21.09 -22.93
N LYS A 95 -19.77 21.43 -21.84
CA LYS A 95 -19.90 22.74 -21.18
C LYS A 95 -19.41 23.87 -22.08
N SER A 96 -18.27 23.69 -22.74
CA SER A 96 -17.71 24.68 -23.67
C SER A 96 -18.62 24.88 -24.87
N ALA A 97 -19.12 23.81 -25.49
CA ALA A 97 -20.06 23.89 -26.61
C ALA A 97 -21.36 24.62 -26.21
N ALA A 98 -21.96 24.25 -25.07
CA ALA A 98 -23.15 24.90 -24.55
C ALA A 98 -22.94 26.40 -24.27
N SER A 99 -21.74 26.80 -23.80
CA SER A 99 -21.41 28.20 -23.53
C SER A 99 -21.37 29.08 -24.79
N VAL A 100 -21.09 28.49 -25.95
CA VAL A 100 -21.07 29.19 -27.26
C VAL A 100 -22.35 28.93 -28.07
N GLY A 101 -23.37 28.31 -27.46
CA GLY A 101 -24.65 28.01 -28.12
C GLY A 101 -24.58 26.86 -29.13
N LEU A 102 -23.51 26.07 -29.12
CA LEU A 102 -23.32 24.93 -30.02
C LEU A 102 -23.62 23.62 -29.27
N ARG A 103 -24.18 22.63 -30.00
CA ARG A 103 -24.38 21.27 -29.47
C ARG A 103 -23.23 20.37 -29.90
N LEU A 104 -22.89 19.41 -29.04
CA LEU A 104 -21.92 18.36 -29.37
C LEU A 104 -22.50 17.44 -30.46
N PRO A 105 -21.69 17.04 -31.47
CA PRO A 105 -22.09 16.04 -32.46
C PRO A 105 -22.48 14.71 -31.81
N ASP A 106 -23.39 13.96 -32.43
CA ASP A 106 -23.97 12.71 -31.89
C ASP A 106 -22.91 11.66 -31.54
N VAL A 107 -21.77 11.68 -32.24
CA VAL A 107 -20.60 10.80 -32.01
C VAL A 107 -19.98 10.95 -30.61
N TYR A 108 -20.28 12.05 -29.90
CA TYR A 108 -19.76 12.34 -28.56
C TYR A 108 -20.85 12.27 -27.46
N GLN A 109 -22.10 11.96 -27.82
CA GLN A 109 -23.22 11.87 -26.87
C GLN A 109 -23.38 10.47 -26.26
N SER A 110 -22.65 9.47 -26.75
CA SER A 110 -22.63 8.08 -26.25
C SER A 110 -21.65 7.84 -25.12
#